data_AF-A0AAQ1CDK6-F1
#
_entry.id   AF-A0AAQ1CDK6-F1
#
_cell.length_a   1.000
_cell.length_b   1.000
_cell.length_c   1.000
_cell.angle_alpha   90.00
_cell.angle_beta   90.00
_cell.angle_gamma   90.00
#
_symmetry.space_group_name_H-M   'P 1'
#
loop_
_entity.id
_entity.type
_entity.pdbx_description
1 polymer ?
#
loop_
_entity_poly.entity_id
_entity_poly.type
_entity_poly.pdbx_seq_one_letter_code
_entity_poly.pdbx_strand_id
1 'polypeptide(L)'
;MKTLSLTLLAATAISSFTSQAAELDIKLTNLTQGVHFTPILITAHSSDTSLFEVATPASTALQTMAEGGNIAPLVDEATAANSDMVANPAEGLLVPAASTMASLTTTEGNDYLSLTAMLLPTNDGFVGLNSWKIPTEAGTYTIYLNGYDAGTEANDERVVEGSGALGVPGIPAAPGGNAGTGGSGVTSSESNTMVHIHPGNLGDDDLEAGISDLDNTVHRWLNPVAKLTVTVK
;
A
#
# COMPACT_ATOMS: atom_id res chain seq x y z
N MET A 1 1.25 -59.81 -42.44
CA MET A 1 1.94 -59.00 -41.41
C MET A 1 1.42 -57.57 -41.53
N LYS A 2 1.09 -56.96 -40.37
CA LYS A 2 1.05 -55.50 -40.09
C LYS A 2 -0.12 -54.72 -40.72
N THR A 3 -0.82 -53.82 -40.02
CA THR A 3 -0.66 -53.21 -38.69
C THR A 3 -1.99 -52.57 -38.31
N LEU A 4 -2.50 -52.84 -37.10
CA LEU A 4 -3.68 -52.19 -36.54
C LEU A 4 -3.22 -50.89 -35.88
N SER A 5 -3.63 -49.73 -36.41
CA SER A 5 -3.36 -48.43 -35.80
C SER A 5 -4.30 -48.21 -34.61
N LEU A 6 -3.74 -48.18 -33.41
CA LEU A 6 -4.46 -47.89 -32.17
C LEU A 6 -4.32 -46.38 -31.89
N THR A 7 -5.37 -45.62 -32.16
CA THR A 7 -5.43 -44.19 -31.83
C THR A 7 -5.80 -44.04 -30.35
N LEU A 8 -4.84 -43.65 -29.53
CA LEU A 8 -5.04 -43.39 -28.11
C LEU A 8 -5.56 -41.96 -27.92
N LEU A 9 -6.84 -41.82 -27.56
CA LEU A 9 -7.45 -40.53 -27.24
C LEU A 9 -7.12 -40.19 -25.77
N ALA A 10 -6.18 -39.28 -25.55
CA ALA A 10 -5.87 -38.78 -24.21
C ALA A 10 -6.94 -37.77 -23.78
N ALA A 11 -7.79 -38.16 -22.83
CA ALA A 11 -8.74 -37.24 -22.19
C ALA A 11 -8.01 -36.40 -21.14
N THR A 12 -7.68 -35.15 -21.48
CA THR A 12 -7.26 -34.14 -20.50
C THR A 12 -8.47 -33.70 -19.70
N ALA A 13 -8.56 -34.11 -18.43
CA ALA A 13 -9.51 -33.56 -17.49
C ALA A 13 -9.11 -32.11 -17.17
N ILE A 14 -9.92 -31.15 -17.63
CA ILE A 14 -9.82 -29.76 -17.20
C ILE A 14 -10.48 -29.71 -15.82
N SER A 15 -9.67 -29.67 -14.77
CA SER A 15 -10.16 -29.39 -13.41
C SER A 15 -10.50 -27.90 -13.33
N SER A 16 -11.79 -27.57 -13.39
CA SER A 16 -12.27 -26.23 -13.08
C SER A 16 -12.10 -25.98 -11.58
N PHE A 17 -11.20 -25.07 -11.22
CA PHE A 17 -11.17 -24.53 -9.86
C PHE A 17 -12.38 -23.61 -9.70
N THR A 18 -13.31 -23.98 -8.83
CA THR A 18 -14.40 -23.08 -8.44
C THR A 18 -13.80 -22.03 -7.50
N SER A 19 -13.84 -20.75 -7.86
CA SER A 19 -13.61 -19.67 -6.90
C SER A 19 -14.70 -19.79 -5.83
N GLN A 20 -14.32 -19.67 -4.56
CA GLN A 20 -15.27 -19.64 -3.46
C GLN A 20 -15.10 -18.32 -2.71
N ALA A 21 -16.23 -17.76 -2.28
CA ALA A 21 -16.24 -16.68 -1.31
C ALA A 21 -15.44 -17.10 -0.06
N ALA A 22 -14.58 -16.21 0.43
CA ALA A 22 -13.76 -16.42 1.61
C ALA A 22 -14.15 -15.43 2.70
N GLU A 23 -14.18 -15.89 3.96
CA GLU A 23 -14.19 -14.99 5.11
C GLU A 23 -12.76 -14.77 5.61
N LEU A 24 -12.37 -13.49 5.69
CA LEU A 24 -11.05 -13.06 6.08
C LEU A 24 -11.12 -12.25 7.38
N ASP A 25 -10.26 -12.58 8.34
CA ASP A 25 -9.90 -11.66 9.42
C ASP A 25 -8.49 -11.14 9.17
N ILE A 26 -8.36 -9.84 9.05
CA ILE A 26 -7.15 -9.15 8.61
C ILE A 26 -6.62 -8.29 9.76
N LYS A 27 -5.35 -8.47 10.12
CA LYS A 27 -4.63 -7.64 11.09
C LYS A 27 -3.48 -6.93 10.40
N LEU A 28 -3.50 -5.61 10.38
CA LEU A 28 -2.37 -4.79 9.96
C LEU A 28 -1.66 -4.24 11.19
N THR A 29 -0.34 -4.43 11.27
CA THR A 29 0.52 -3.86 12.30
C THR A 29 1.51 -2.89 11.67
N ASN A 30 1.55 -1.66 12.16
CA ASN A 30 2.57 -0.68 11.79
C ASN A 30 3.87 -1.03 12.54
N LEU A 31 4.95 -1.30 11.81
CA LEU A 31 6.26 -1.70 12.37
C LEU A 31 7.24 -0.53 12.52
N THR A 32 6.85 0.68 12.14
CA THR A 32 7.73 1.85 12.17
C THR A 32 7.76 2.47 13.58
N GLN A 33 8.75 3.34 13.82
CA GLN A 33 8.93 4.06 15.08
C GLN A 33 8.25 5.44 15.07
N GLY A 34 8.30 6.16 13.95
CA GLY A 34 7.82 7.54 13.84
C GLY A 34 6.93 7.81 12.63
N VAL A 35 6.49 6.78 11.91
CA VAL A 35 5.64 6.92 10.72
C VAL A 35 4.23 6.41 11.04
N HIS A 36 3.23 7.20 10.70
CA HIS A 36 1.82 6.85 10.83
C HIS A 36 1.32 6.33 9.48
N PHE A 37 0.33 5.45 9.49
CA PHE A 37 -0.43 5.19 8.25
C PHE A 37 -1.67 6.06 8.25
N THR A 38 -1.93 6.75 7.15
CA THR A 38 -3.19 7.47 6.93
C THR A 38 -4.35 6.48 6.81
N PRO A 39 -5.61 6.90 6.54
CA PRO A 39 -6.70 5.97 6.31
C PRO A 39 -6.30 4.83 5.37
N ILE A 40 -6.47 3.60 5.84
CA ILE A 40 -6.06 2.38 5.14
C ILE A 40 -7.22 1.94 4.25
N LEU A 41 -6.94 1.58 3.00
CA LEU A 41 -7.88 0.87 2.14
C LEU A 41 -7.43 -0.58 1.99
N ILE A 42 -8.36 -1.52 2.22
CA ILE A 42 -8.18 -2.96 2.00
C ILE A 42 -9.24 -3.40 1.00
N THR A 43 -8.84 -4.05 -0.09
CA THR A 43 -9.76 -4.54 -1.13
C THR A 43 -9.51 -6.00 -1.47
N ALA A 44 -10.58 -6.74 -1.72
CA ALA A 44 -10.56 -8.02 -2.41
C ALA A 44 -11.18 -7.84 -3.80
N HIS A 45 -10.49 -8.29 -4.85
CA HIS A 45 -10.83 -7.99 -6.24
C HIS A 45 -10.42 -9.11 -7.19
N SER A 46 -10.87 -9.04 -8.43
CA SER A 46 -10.48 -9.96 -9.50
C SER A 46 -9.03 -9.75 -9.95
N SER A 47 -8.51 -10.64 -10.80
CA SER A 47 -7.17 -10.49 -11.40
C SER A 47 -7.03 -9.29 -12.33
N ASP A 48 -8.13 -8.66 -12.73
CA ASP A 48 -8.14 -7.59 -13.72
C ASP A 48 -8.03 -6.19 -13.09
N THR A 49 -7.97 -6.14 -11.76
CA THR A 49 -7.89 -4.90 -10.96
C THR A 49 -6.64 -4.92 -10.10
N SER A 50 -6.08 -3.74 -9.81
CA SER A 50 -4.97 -3.55 -8.88
C SER A 50 -5.04 -2.13 -8.32
N LEU A 51 -4.67 -1.92 -7.05
CA LEU A 51 -4.58 -0.56 -6.48
C LEU A 51 -3.34 0.21 -6.97
N PHE A 52 -2.27 -0.50 -7.30
CA PHE A 52 -1.02 0.03 -7.86
C PHE A 52 -0.25 -1.08 -8.56
N GLU A 53 0.69 -0.74 -9.42
CA GLU A 53 1.66 -1.67 -9.99
C GLU A 53 3.07 -1.07 -9.90
N VAL A 54 4.08 -1.88 -9.61
CA VAL A 54 5.47 -1.40 -9.58
C VAL A 54 5.97 -1.22 -11.02
N ALA A 55 6.83 -0.22 -11.22
CA ALA A 55 7.39 0.16 -12.52
C ALA A 55 6.35 0.66 -13.54
N THR A 56 5.20 1.15 -13.05
CA THR A 56 4.22 1.89 -13.84
C THR A 56 3.94 3.25 -13.18
N PRO A 57 3.45 4.26 -13.92
CA PRO A 57 3.04 5.52 -13.32
C PRO A 57 1.90 5.31 -12.33
N ALA A 58 1.90 6.06 -11.23
CA ALA A 58 0.77 6.08 -10.30
C ALA A 58 -0.52 6.54 -11.00
N SER A 59 -1.66 5.93 -10.66
CA SER A 59 -2.96 6.48 -11.04
C SER A 59 -3.23 7.77 -10.26
N THR A 60 -4.13 8.61 -10.76
CA THR A 60 -4.55 9.81 -10.01
C THR A 60 -5.12 9.47 -8.63
N ALA A 61 -5.82 8.34 -8.51
CA ALA A 61 -6.34 7.87 -7.24
C ALA A 61 -5.22 7.45 -6.27
N LEU A 62 -4.21 6.72 -6.77
CA LEU A 62 -3.05 6.34 -5.97
C LEU A 62 -2.26 7.58 -5.53
N GLN A 63 -2.00 8.53 -6.43
CA GLN A 63 -1.32 9.79 -6.14
C GLN A 63 -2.06 10.59 -5.05
N THR A 64 -3.38 10.73 -5.18
CA THR A 64 -4.21 11.44 -4.20
C THR A 64 -4.12 10.82 -2.81
N MET A 65 -4.02 9.49 -2.74
CA MET A 65 -3.83 8.77 -1.50
C MET A 65 -2.40 8.91 -0.98
N ALA A 66 -1.39 8.78 -1.84
CA ALA A 66 0.02 8.79 -1.47
C ALA A 66 0.53 10.17 -1.02
N GLU A 67 0.02 11.26 -1.61
CA GLU A 67 0.42 12.63 -1.27
C GLU A 67 -0.40 13.21 -0.10
N GLY A 68 -1.67 12.81 0.04
CA GLY A 68 -2.62 13.46 0.96
C GLY A 68 -3.32 12.56 1.96
N GLY A 69 -3.13 11.24 1.87
CA GLY A 69 -3.85 10.25 2.67
C GLY A 69 -5.34 10.11 2.31
N ASN A 70 -5.82 10.73 1.23
CA ASN A 70 -7.22 10.68 0.82
C ASN A 70 -7.52 9.44 -0.02
N ILE A 71 -8.19 8.45 0.59
CA ILE A 71 -8.57 7.19 -0.07
C ILE A 71 -9.86 7.26 -0.90
N ALA A 72 -10.59 8.38 -0.89
CA ALA A 72 -11.92 8.43 -1.53
C ALA A 72 -11.90 8.06 -3.03
N PRO A 73 -10.94 8.53 -3.85
CA PRO A 73 -10.87 8.11 -5.26
C PRO A 73 -10.60 6.61 -5.44
N LEU A 74 -9.78 6.00 -4.57
CA LEU A 74 -9.52 4.55 -4.63
C LEU A 74 -10.75 3.73 -4.19
N VAL A 75 -11.54 4.24 -3.25
CA VAL A 75 -12.83 3.64 -2.87
C VAL A 75 -13.81 3.68 -4.04
N ASP A 76 -13.85 4.78 -4.79
CA ASP A 76 -14.70 4.91 -5.98
C ASP A 76 -14.27 3.91 -7.07
N GLU A 77 -12.96 3.77 -7.33
CA GLU A 77 -12.41 2.77 -8.26
C GLU A 77 -12.73 1.34 -7.84
N ALA A 78 -12.53 1.01 -6.56
CA ALA A 78 -12.86 -0.32 -6.01
C ALA A 78 -14.36 -0.63 -6.12
N THR A 79 -15.22 0.36 -5.91
CA THR A 79 -16.68 0.23 -6.08
C THR A 79 -17.03 -0.03 -7.54
N ALA A 80 -16.45 0.72 -8.48
CA ALA A 80 -16.67 0.53 -9.91
C ALA A 80 -16.19 -0.85 -10.40
N ALA A 81 -15.15 -1.40 -9.78
CA ALA A 81 -14.63 -2.73 -10.05
C ALA A 81 -15.43 -3.86 -9.37
N ASN A 82 -16.48 -3.56 -8.59
CA ASN A 82 -17.21 -4.53 -7.76
C ASN A 82 -16.29 -5.29 -6.79
N SER A 83 -15.29 -4.60 -6.25
CA SER A 83 -14.40 -5.14 -5.22
C SER A 83 -15.13 -5.17 -3.87
N ASP A 84 -14.85 -6.18 -3.05
CA ASP A 84 -15.21 -6.15 -1.64
C ASP A 84 -14.14 -5.33 -0.90
N MET A 85 -14.52 -4.51 0.07
CA MET A 85 -13.55 -3.62 0.71
C MET A 85 -13.86 -3.31 2.17
N VAL A 86 -12.82 -2.91 2.89
CA VAL A 86 -12.90 -2.24 4.18
C VAL A 86 -12.07 -0.96 4.09
N ALA A 87 -12.72 0.18 4.32
CA ALA A 87 -12.08 1.49 4.28
C ALA A 87 -11.91 2.03 5.71
N ASN A 88 -10.72 2.56 5.99
CA ASN A 88 -10.34 3.20 7.24
C ASN A 88 -10.58 2.38 8.53
N PRO A 89 -10.15 1.10 8.62
CA PRO A 89 -10.37 0.27 9.82
C PRO A 89 -9.67 0.81 11.08
N ALA A 90 -8.70 1.71 10.96
CA ALA A 90 -8.07 2.39 12.08
C ALA A 90 -8.86 3.61 12.59
N GLU A 91 -9.93 4.01 11.89
CA GLU A 91 -10.74 5.21 12.18
C GLU A 91 -9.90 6.49 12.24
N GLY A 92 -8.93 6.62 11.32
CA GLY A 92 -7.95 7.69 11.28
C GLY A 92 -6.53 7.18 11.08
N LEU A 93 -5.57 7.79 11.77
CA LEU A 93 -4.16 7.41 11.68
C LEU A 93 -3.89 6.10 12.45
N LEU A 94 -3.23 5.13 11.80
CA LEU A 94 -2.60 4.02 12.51
C LEU A 94 -1.22 4.43 13.01
N VAL A 95 -1.14 4.73 14.31
CA VAL A 95 0.09 5.16 14.98
C VAL A 95 1.21 4.10 14.96
N PRO A 96 2.48 4.50 15.13
CA PRO A 96 3.61 3.59 15.27
C PRO A 96 3.37 2.45 16.27
N ALA A 97 3.87 1.24 15.95
CA ALA A 97 3.74 0.01 16.75
C ALA A 97 2.30 -0.50 17.04
N ALA A 98 1.26 0.21 16.60
CA ALA A 98 -0.13 -0.20 16.79
C ALA A 98 -0.61 -1.21 15.73
N SER A 99 -1.78 -1.79 15.98
CA SER A 99 -2.48 -2.64 15.01
C SER A 99 -3.93 -2.19 14.83
N THR A 100 -4.47 -2.43 13.64
CA THR A 100 -5.91 -2.42 13.38
C THR A 100 -6.38 -3.77 12.83
N MET A 101 -7.67 -4.04 12.96
CA MET A 101 -8.33 -5.27 12.53
C MET A 101 -9.45 -4.93 11.54
N ALA A 102 -9.63 -5.76 10.52
CA ALA A 102 -10.75 -5.70 9.59
C ALA A 102 -11.28 -7.11 9.34
N SER A 103 -12.59 -7.26 9.23
CA SER A 103 -13.22 -8.49 8.72
C SER A 103 -13.75 -8.21 7.33
N LEU A 104 -13.43 -9.08 6.37
CA LEU A 104 -13.82 -8.93 4.97
C LEU A 104 -14.34 -10.27 4.44
N THR A 105 -15.55 -10.26 3.88
CA THR A 105 -16.09 -11.41 3.14
C THR A 105 -15.95 -11.13 1.66
N THR A 106 -15.33 -12.04 0.92
CA THR A 106 -15.15 -11.88 -0.53
C THR A 106 -16.35 -12.42 -1.29
N THR A 107 -16.62 -11.79 -2.43
CA THR A 107 -17.54 -12.27 -3.46
C THR A 107 -16.79 -13.28 -4.35
N GLU A 108 -17.51 -14.24 -4.94
CA GLU A 108 -16.94 -15.18 -5.91
C GLU A 108 -16.25 -14.43 -7.06
N GLY A 109 -15.01 -14.79 -7.37
CA GLY A 109 -14.16 -14.14 -8.37
C GLY A 109 -13.22 -13.05 -7.81
N ASN A 110 -13.47 -12.55 -6.60
CA ASN A 110 -12.58 -11.60 -5.92
C ASN A 110 -11.48 -12.33 -5.13
N ASP A 111 -10.58 -12.98 -5.88
CA ASP A 111 -9.57 -13.90 -5.35
C ASP A 111 -8.24 -13.23 -4.94
N TYR A 112 -8.10 -11.91 -5.08
CA TYR A 112 -6.86 -11.17 -4.81
C TYR A 112 -7.07 -10.07 -3.77
N LEU A 113 -6.19 -10.00 -2.78
CA LEU A 113 -6.19 -8.99 -1.73
C LEU A 113 -5.14 -7.90 -2.03
N SER A 114 -5.57 -6.65 -1.99
CA SER A 114 -4.69 -5.48 -2.00
C SER A 114 -4.92 -4.59 -0.78
N LEU A 115 -3.90 -3.83 -0.41
CA LEU A 115 -3.92 -2.90 0.71
C LEU A 115 -3.05 -1.70 0.38
N THR A 116 -3.51 -0.49 0.69
CA THR A 116 -2.68 0.71 0.62
C THR A 116 -3.00 1.75 1.68
N ALA A 117 -2.00 2.52 2.10
CA ALA A 117 -2.13 3.71 2.94
C ALA A 117 -0.87 4.59 2.79
N MET A 118 -1.01 5.92 2.85
CA MET A 118 0.15 6.82 2.86
C MET A 118 0.94 6.63 4.15
N LEU A 119 2.26 6.68 4.01
CA LEU A 119 3.22 6.78 5.11
C LEU A 119 3.37 8.25 5.48
N LEU A 120 3.06 8.63 6.72
CA LEU A 120 3.10 10.02 7.16
C LEU A 120 4.04 10.18 8.36
N PRO A 121 5.10 11.01 8.30
CA PRO A 121 5.44 11.93 7.22
C PRO A 121 6.23 11.28 6.06
N THR A 122 5.76 11.45 4.82
CA THR A 122 6.51 11.31 3.55
C THR A 122 5.86 12.25 2.52
N ASN A 123 6.53 12.52 1.38
CA ASN A 123 5.98 13.31 0.29
C ASN A 123 4.89 12.52 -0.45
N ASP A 124 5.25 11.41 -1.09
CA ASP A 124 4.34 10.51 -1.83
C ASP A 124 4.57 9.02 -1.51
N GLY A 125 5.05 8.75 -0.29
CA GLY A 125 5.31 7.41 0.20
C GLY A 125 4.07 6.68 0.71
N PHE A 126 3.94 5.40 0.42
CA PHE A 126 2.81 4.57 0.85
C PHE A 126 3.21 3.13 1.18
N VAL A 127 2.53 2.49 2.13
CA VAL A 127 2.65 1.04 2.37
C VAL A 127 1.69 0.30 1.44
N GLY A 128 2.14 -0.81 0.86
CA GLY A 128 1.34 -1.53 -0.14
C GLY A 128 1.41 -3.05 -0.08
N LEU A 129 0.25 -3.70 -0.27
CA LEU A 129 0.12 -5.06 -0.79
C LEU A 129 -0.57 -4.98 -2.15
N ASN A 130 0.04 -5.54 -3.19
CA ASN A 130 -0.56 -5.59 -4.51
C ASN A 130 -0.96 -7.02 -4.88
N SER A 131 -2.25 -7.24 -5.10
CA SER A 131 -2.82 -8.42 -5.74
C SER A 131 -2.30 -9.74 -5.17
N TRP A 132 -2.27 -9.87 -3.85
CA TRP A 132 -1.89 -11.12 -3.20
C TRP A 132 -3.01 -12.14 -3.34
N LYS A 133 -2.73 -13.25 -4.02
CA LYS A 133 -3.73 -14.30 -4.21
C LYS A 133 -4.14 -14.90 -2.87
N ILE A 134 -5.43 -14.81 -2.55
CA ILE A 134 -6.01 -15.32 -1.32
C ILE A 134 -5.90 -16.85 -1.34
N PRO A 135 -5.27 -17.48 -0.32
CA PRO A 135 -5.18 -18.93 -0.24
C PRO A 135 -6.56 -19.56 -0.06
N THR A 136 -6.78 -20.70 -0.72
CA THR A 136 -8.01 -21.49 -0.54
C THR A 136 -7.96 -22.40 0.68
N GLU A 137 -6.77 -22.62 1.26
CA GLU A 137 -6.59 -23.40 2.48
C GLU A 137 -6.86 -22.51 3.69
N ALA A 138 -7.78 -22.94 4.55
CA ALA A 138 -8.05 -22.26 5.81
C ALA A 138 -6.78 -22.23 6.68
N GLY A 139 -6.48 -21.08 7.26
CA GLY A 139 -5.24 -20.88 8.01
C GLY A 139 -4.86 -19.42 8.15
N THR A 140 -3.76 -19.20 8.86
CA THR A 140 -3.21 -17.86 9.11
C THR A 140 -1.94 -17.65 8.31
N TYR A 141 -1.93 -16.59 7.50
CA TYR A 141 -0.85 -16.22 6.60
C TYR A 141 -0.25 -14.90 7.07
N THR A 142 1.09 -14.81 7.11
CA THR A 142 1.81 -13.58 7.45
C THR A 142 2.54 -13.04 6.24
N ILE A 143 2.30 -11.77 5.92
CA ILE A 143 2.96 -11.03 4.85
C ILE A 143 3.63 -9.79 5.46
N TYR A 144 4.88 -9.53 5.08
CA TYR A 144 5.56 -8.28 5.40
C TYR A 144 5.41 -7.31 4.23
N LEU A 145 4.97 -6.09 4.52
CA LEU A 145 4.71 -5.07 3.50
C LEU A 145 5.82 -4.04 3.49
N ASN A 146 6.18 -3.61 2.28
CA ASN A 146 7.14 -2.55 2.05
C ASN A 146 6.45 -1.20 1.87
N GLY A 147 7.21 -0.14 2.10
CA GLY A 147 6.93 1.21 1.64
C GLY A 147 7.40 1.40 0.20
N TYR A 148 6.55 2.05 -0.57
CA TYR A 148 6.71 2.43 -1.96
C TYR A 148 6.61 3.95 -2.09
N ASP A 149 7.13 4.46 -3.18
CA ASP A 149 7.12 5.85 -3.60
C ASP A 149 6.28 5.91 -4.87
N ALA A 150 5.36 6.86 -4.96
CA ALA A 150 4.43 6.97 -6.09
C ALA A 150 5.11 7.50 -7.37
N GLY A 151 6.24 8.17 -7.23
CA GLY A 151 7.01 8.79 -8.31
C GLY A 151 6.31 10.03 -8.88
N THR A 152 5.53 10.74 -8.06
CA THR A 152 4.71 11.88 -8.49
C THR A 152 5.25 13.23 -8.03
N GLU A 153 6.07 13.24 -6.97
CA GLU A 153 6.85 14.42 -6.57
C GLU A 153 8.26 14.05 -6.09
N ALA A 154 9.05 15.06 -5.68
CA ALA A 154 10.37 14.81 -5.12
C ALA A 154 10.25 14.56 -3.62
N ASN A 155 11.06 13.64 -3.09
CA ASN A 155 11.23 13.46 -1.64
C ASN A 155 12.08 14.60 -1.06
N ASP A 156 11.52 15.80 -1.01
CA ASP A 156 12.20 16.97 -0.43
C ASP A 156 12.23 16.91 1.11
N GLU A 157 11.37 16.10 1.72
CA GLU A 157 11.20 15.94 3.16
C GLU A 157 10.82 17.24 3.89
N ARG A 158 10.12 18.14 3.19
CA ARG A 158 9.68 19.43 3.76
C ARG A 158 8.23 19.36 4.19
N VAL A 159 7.96 19.74 5.43
CA VAL A 159 6.60 19.83 5.96
C VAL A 159 6.01 21.18 5.56
N VAL A 160 5.05 21.15 4.63
CA VAL A 160 4.49 22.36 4.02
C VAL A 160 3.00 22.43 4.30
N GLU A 161 2.58 23.43 5.08
CA GLU A 161 1.16 23.66 5.34
C GLU A 161 0.39 23.91 4.03
N GLY A 162 -0.70 23.17 3.82
CA GLY A 162 -1.52 23.26 2.61
C GLY A 162 -1.06 22.37 1.45
N SER A 163 0.00 21.58 1.61
CA SER A 163 0.36 20.48 0.70
C SER A 163 -0.58 19.27 0.87
N GLY A 164 -0.32 18.18 0.13
CA GLY A 164 -1.13 16.95 0.12
C GLY A 164 -2.45 17.04 -0.66
N ALA A 165 -2.76 18.20 -1.24
CA ALA A 165 -3.69 18.26 -2.37
C ALA A 165 -2.96 17.79 -3.64
N LEU A 166 -3.69 17.14 -4.55
CA LEU A 166 -3.13 16.55 -5.76
C LEU A 166 -2.19 17.53 -6.50
N GLY A 167 -0.90 17.17 -6.58
CA GLY A 167 0.12 17.96 -7.28
C GLY A 167 0.57 19.23 -6.55
N VAL A 168 0.26 19.39 -5.26
CA VAL A 168 0.80 20.45 -4.40
C VAL A 168 1.93 19.85 -3.55
N PRO A 169 3.21 20.08 -3.92
CA PRO A 169 4.34 19.36 -3.33
C PRO A 169 4.53 19.64 -1.83
N GLY A 170 5.09 18.66 -1.15
CA GLY A 170 5.49 18.71 0.25
C GLY A 170 4.71 17.73 1.13
N ILE A 171 5.24 17.52 2.34
CA ILE A 171 4.62 16.67 3.35
C ILE A 171 3.47 17.43 4.02
N PRO A 172 2.22 16.94 3.97
CA PRO A 172 1.06 17.67 4.49
C PRO A 172 1.06 17.82 6.00
N ALA A 173 1.64 16.86 6.72
CA ALA A 173 1.75 16.89 8.17
C ALA A 173 2.82 15.92 8.69
N ALA A 174 3.36 16.21 9.86
CA ALA A 174 4.22 15.31 10.62
C ALA A 174 3.62 15.03 12.01
N PRO A 175 2.68 14.08 12.12
CA PRO A 175 2.08 13.71 13.39
C PRO A 175 3.13 13.14 14.35
N GLY A 176 3.01 13.48 15.63
CA GLY A 176 3.96 13.08 16.68
C GLY A 176 4.79 14.23 17.25
N GLY A 177 4.80 15.39 16.59
CA GLY A 177 5.35 16.64 17.15
C GLY A 177 6.88 16.71 17.17
N ASN A 178 7.57 15.89 16.38
CA ASN A 178 9.04 15.85 16.31
C ASN A 178 9.59 16.37 14.97
N ALA A 179 8.75 16.96 14.12
CA ALA A 179 9.23 17.62 12.91
C ALA A 179 9.79 19.01 13.22
N GLY A 180 10.87 19.33 12.52
CA GLY A 180 11.45 20.66 12.48
C GLY A 180 10.76 21.55 11.45
N THR A 181 11.45 22.65 11.13
CA THR A 181 11.06 23.60 10.10
C THR A 181 12.31 24.16 9.43
N GLY A 182 12.18 24.65 8.20
CA GLY A 182 13.27 25.37 7.53
C GLY A 182 14.19 24.50 6.68
N GLY A 183 13.84 23.22 6.51
CA GLY A 183 14.53 22.28 5.63
C GLY A 183 14.67 22.83 4.20
N SER A 184 15.89 22.74 3.68
CA SER A 184 16.22 23.21 2.33
C SER A 184 15.81 22.23 1.22
N GLY A 185 15.48 20.98 1.56
CA GLY A 185 15.06 19.93 0.65
C GLY A 185 16.14 18.88 0.44
N VAL A 186 15.85 17.61 0.76
CA VAL A 186 16.79 16.49 0.56
C VAL A 186 17.02 16.23 -0.94
N THR A 187 15.94 16.18 -1.71
CA THR A 187 15.97 16.07 -3.17
C THR A 187 15.09 17.14 -3.80
N SER A 188 15.61 17.81 -4.86
CA SER A 188 14.85 18.80 -5.62
C SER A 188 14.13 18.25 -6.85
N SER A 189 14.47 17.03 -7.27
CA SER A 189 13.88 16.35 -8.42
C SER A 189 14.18 14.86 -8.39
N GLU A 190 13.18 14.03 -8.70
CA GLU A 190 13.35 12.60 -8.89
C GLU A 190 13.29 12.24 -10.39
N SER A 191 14.19 11.36 -10.83
CA SER A 191 14.22 10.91 -12.23
C SER A 191 13.30 9.72 -12.49
N ASN A 192 12.94 8.99 -11.43
CA ASN A 192 12.04 7.86 -11.53
C ASN A 192 10.61 8.31 -11.26
N THR A 193 9.81 8.41 -12.32
CA THR A 193 8.41 8.84 -12.25
C THR A 193 7.44 7.67 -12.21
N MET A 194 7.90 6.51 -11.73
CA MET A 194 7.13 5.26 -11.66
C MET A 194 7.04 4.82 -10.21
N VAL A 195 5.99 4.09 -9.86
CA VAL A 195 5.87 3.46 -8.56
C VAL A 195 7.06 2.52 -8.33
N HIS A 196 7.77 2.74 -7.23
CA HIS A 196 8.98 1.97 -6.89
C HIS A 196 9.16 1.84 -5.38
N ILE A 197 10.18 1.10 -4.94
CA ILE A 197 10.50 1.02 -3.51
C ILE A 197 11.01 2.38 -3.05
N HIS A 198 10.34 2.97 -2.08
CA HIS A 198 10.77 4.23 -1.49
C HIS A 198 12.11 4.04 -0.78
N PRO A 199 13.04 5.01 -0.86
CA PRO A 199 14.34 4.93 -0.20
C PRO A 199 14.30 5.02 1.33
N GLY A 200 13.12 5.15 1.95
CA GLY A 200 12.95 5.62 3.32
C GLY A 200 13.23 7.12 3.48
N ASN A 201 12.77 7.71 4.59
CA ASN A 201 13.18 9.07 4.96
C ASN A 201 14.63 9.07 5.44
N LEU A 202 15.39 10.09 5.06
CA LEU A 202 16.73 10.38 5.56
C LEU A 202 16.65 11.14 6.89
N GLY A 203 15.93 12.27 6.90
CA GLY A 203 15.92 13.24 7.98
C GLY A 203 17.27 13.95 8.22
N ASP A 204 17.30 14.88 9.16
CA ASP A 204 18.52 15.44 9.74
C ASP A 204 18.41 15.64 11.28
N ASP A 205 19.39 16.32 11.87
CA ASP A 205 19.47 16.63 13.30
C ASP A 205 19.29 18.13 13.62
N ASP A 206 18.77 18.93 12.68
CA ASP A 206 18.55 20.38 12.83
C ASP A 206 17.07 20.75 12.68
N LEU A 207 16.38 20.88 13.81
CA LEU A 207 14.94 21.17 13.84
C LEU A 207 14.58 22.60 13.36
N GLU A 208 15.54 23.49 13.14
CA GLU A 208 15.30 24.88 12.74
C GLU A 208 15.87 25.23 11.35
N ALA A 209 16.61 24.31 10.71
CA ALA A 209 17.18 24.50 9.39
C ALA A 209 17.48 23.14 8.70
N GLY A 210 18.71 22.95 8.22
CA GLY A 210 19.14 21.68 7.61
C GLY A 210 18.60 21.40 6.21
N ILE A 211 18.63 20.12 5.86
CA ILE A 211 18.18 19.59 4.57
C ILE A 211 16.76 19.02 4.63
N SER A 212 16.25 18.67 5.81
CA SER A 212 14.98 17.99 6.01
C SER A 212 14.22 18.62 7.19
N ASP A 213 12.89 18.66 7.11
CA ASP A 213 12.06 18.99 8.29
C ASP A 213 11.84 17.75 9.18
N LEU A 214 12.36 16.58 8.78
CA LEU A 214 12.18 15.32 9.51
C LEU A 214 13.41 15.01 10.38
N ASP A 215 13.18 14.67 11.65
CA ASP A 215 14.23 14.17 12.55
C ASP A 215 14.70 12.76 12.14
N ASN A 216 16.00 12.60 11.87
CA ASN A 216 16.63 11.33 11.44
C ASN A 216 16.63 10.22 12.51
N THR A 217 16.42 10.58 13.78
CA THR A 217 16.30 9.63 14.91
C THR A 217 14.87 9.16 15.12
N VAL A 218 13.88 9.85 14.55
CA VAL A 218 12.44 9.57 14.73
C VAL A 218 11.81 9.03 13.45
N HIS A 219 11.97 9.75 12.34
CA HIS A 219 11.20 9.53 11.12
C HIS A 219 11.91 8.64 10.10
N ARG A 220 13.17 8.27 10.34
CA ARG A 220 13.88 7.31 9.50
C ARG A 220 13.26 5.92 9.62
N TRP A 221 13.08 5.25 8.49
CA TRP A 221 12.51 3.91 8.44
C TRP A 221 13.19 3.05 7.38
N LEU A 222 13.04 1.73 7.53
CA LEU A 222 13.51 0.73 6.57
C LEU A 222 12.38 -0.26 6.30
N ASN A 223 12.44 -0.90 5.15
CA ASN A 223 11.55 -2.00 4.85
C ASN A 223 11.90 -3.26 5.66
N PRO A 224 10.88 -4.05 6.08
CA PRO A 224 9.44 -3.84 5.90
C PRO A 224 8.84 -2.83 6.90
N VAL A 225 7.83 -2.08 6.46
CA VAL A 225 7.13 -1.07 7.30
C VAL A 225 5.88 -1.60 7.98
N ALA A 226 5.31 -2.71 7.50
CA ALA A 226 4.14 -3.31 8.13
C ALA A 226 4.20 -4.84 8.16
N LYS A 227 3.48 -5.42 9.13
CA LYS A 227 3.15 -6.84 9.16
C LYS A 227 1.64 -6.99 8.96
N LEU A 228 1.26 -7.71 7.92
CA LEU A 228 -0.10 -8.13 7.65
C LEU A 228 -0.28 -9.59 8.07
N THR A 229 -1.33 -9.88 8.81
CA THR A 229 -1.76 -11.25 9.12
C THR A 229 -3.16 -11.43 8.57
N VAL A 230 -3.35 -12.42 7.71
CA VAL A 230 -4.65 -12.76 7.10
C VAL A 230 -5.04 -14.15 7.56
N THR A 231 -6.17 -14.26 8.24
CA THR A 231 -6.78 -15.55 8.58
C THR A 231 -7.91 -15.84 7.61
N VAL A 232 -7.76 -16.90 6.83
CA VAL A 232 -8.80 -17.47 5.96
C VAL A 232 -9.54 -18.53 6.76
N LYS A 233 -10.87 -18.43 6.82
CA LYS A 233 -11.72 -19.36 7.57
C LYS A 233 -12.16 -20.58 6.75
#